data_AF-A0A238KC77-F1
#
_entry.id   AF-A0A238KC77-F1
#
_cell.length_a   1.000
_cell.length_b   1.000
_cell.length_c   1.000
_cell.angle_alpha   90.00
_cell.angle_beta   90.00
_cell.angle_gamma   90.00
#
_symmetry.space_group_name_H-M   'P 1'
#
loop_
_entity.id
_entity.type
_entity.pdbx_description
1 polymer ?
#
loop_
_entity_poly.entity_id
_entity_poly.type
_entity_poly.pdbx_seq_one_letter_code
_entity_poly.pdbx_strand_id
1 'polypeptide(L)'
;MRLVSLIAATFLASPLAAQTAFPCNWQARADNIVEPWEDNIATFANGAVRVALLDTIEPAAAAYYLLVLHPPLDEMAGRSCTTVGLDDGLGYAGMFFSELDASYDPATGLTLQIPAVIYLPEQSFQNAVLLSIAINQSTGDVTVSQELAE
;
A
#
# COMPACT_ATOMS: atom_id res chain seq x y z
N MET A 1 29.58 49.94 7.34
CA MET A 1 29.15 49.27 6.07
C MET A 1 29.54 47.80 6.20
N ARG A 2 28.75 46.94 6.87
CA ARG A 2 27.64 46.13 6.34
C ARG A 2 27.96 45.45 5.01
N LEU A 3 28.19 44.13 5.07
CA LEU A 3 27.65 43.11 4.15
C LEU A 3 28.02 41.72 4.71
N VAL A 4 27.15 41.19 5.58
CA VAL A 4 27.16 39.76 5.93
C VAL A 4 26.30 39.08 4.87
N SER A 5 26.93 38.34 3.96
CA SER A 5 26.23 37.53 2.97
C SER A 5 25.60 36.32 3.66
N LEU A 6 24.28 36.33 3.81
CA LEU A 6 23.49 35.16 4.17
C LEU A 6 23.42 34.24 2.93
N ILE A 7 24.13 33.12 2.96
CA ILE A 7 23.96 32.04 1.99
C ILE A 7 22.69 31.28 2.40
N ALA A 8 21.60 31.49 1.67
CA ALA A 8 20.37 30.73 1.82
C ALA A 8 20.58 29.33 1.24
N ALA A 9 20.74 28.33 2.10
CA ALA A 9 20.71 26.92 1.71
C ALA A 9 19.26 26.57 1.30
N THR A 10 19.01 26.56 0.01
CA THR A 10 17.78 26.03 -0.58
C THR A 10 17.84 24.51 -0.48
N PHE A 11 17.16 23.95 0.53
CA PHE A 11 16.86 22.52 0.57
C PHE A 11 15.92 22.23 -0.61
N LEU A 12 16.46 21.64 -1.66
CA LEU A 12 15.67 20.95 -2.68
C LEU A 12 15.08 19.71 -1.98
N ALA A 13 13.84 19.82 -1.52
CA ALA A 13 13.06 18.66 -1.14
C ALA A 13 12.80 17.85 -2.42
N SER A 14 13.61 16.83 -2.65
CA SER A 14 13.37 15.83 -3.69
C SER A 14 11.96 15.26 -3.49
N PRO A 15 11.18 15.01 -4.56
CA PRO A 15 9.95 14.27 -4.40
C PRO A 15 10.29 12.90 -3.81
N LEU A 16 9.71 12.59 -2.65
CA LEU A 16 9.72 11.25 -2.07
C LEU A 16 8.75 10.40 -2.91
N ALA A 17 9.17 10.07 -4.13
CA ALA A 17 8.40 9.22 -5.02
C ALA A 17 8.58 7.77 -4.57
N ALA A 18 7.58 7.25 -3.87
CA ALA A 18 7.01 5.93 -4.06
C ALA A 18 5.86 5.77 -3.05
N GLN A 19 4.78 6.56 -3.21
CA GLN A 19 3.53 6.18 -2.57
C GLN A 19 3.02 4.95 -3.31
N THR A 20 3.24 3.78 -2.71
CA THR A 20 2.74 2.48 -3.18
C THR A 20 1.26 2.28 -2.83
N ALA A 21 0.52 3.38 -2.62
CA ALA A 21 -0.90 3.44 -2.33
C ALA A 21 -1.56 4.52 -3.20
N PHE A 22 -2.64 4.16 -3.88
CA PHE A 22 -3.34 5.02 -4.84
C PHE A 22 -4.84 4.71 -4.85
N PRO A 23 -5.69 5.64 -5.33
CA PRO A 23 -7.13 5.38 -5.43
C PRO A 23 -7.43 4.12 -6.24
N CYS A 24 -8.41 3.34 -5.80
CA CYS A 24 -8.86 2.17 -6.54
C CYS A 24 -9.28 2.51 -7.98
N ASN A 25 -8.87 1.66 -8.91
CA ASN A 25 -9.21 1.76 -10.32
C ASN A 25 -9.45 0.36 -10.90
N TRP A 26 -8.89 0.06 -12.07
CA TRP A 26 -9.13 -1.16 -12.81
C TRP A 26 -8.64 -2.44 -12.10
N GLN A 27 -7.66 -2.34 -11.20
CA GLN A 27 -7.18 -3.49 -10.41
C GLN A 27 -8.24 -3.96 -9.41
N ALA A 28 -9.01 -3.03 -8.85
CA ALA A 28 -9.95 -3.26 -7.76
C ALA A 28 -11.29 -3.84 -8.22
N ARG A 29 -11.22 -4.91 -9.02
CA ARG A 29 -12.40 -5.62 -9.53
C ARG A 29 -12.60 -6.94 -8.79
N ALA A 30 -13.85 -7.34 -8.64
CA ALA A 30 -14.20 -8.59 -7.95
C ALA A 30 -13.57 -9.84 -8.60
N ASP A 31 -13.36 -9.83 -9.92
CA ASP A 31 -12.72 -10.93 -10.65
C ASP A 31 -11.20 -11.03 -10.44
N ASN A 32 -10.58 -9.99 -9.85
CA ASN A 32 -9.17 -10.04 -9.46
C ASN A 32 -8.99 -10.51 -8.02
N ILE A 33 -10.06 -10.67 -7.21
CA ILE A 33 -9.92 -11.15 -5.83
C ILE A 33 -9.46 -12.61 -5.87
N VAL A 34 -8.35 -12.89 -5.17
CA VAL A 34 -7.80 -14.25 -5.12
C VAL A 34 -8.77 -15.20 -4.42
N GLU A 35 -9.02 -16.34 -5.06
CA GLU A 35 -9.84 -17.43 -4.50
C GLU A 35 -8.98 -18.37 -3.63
N PRO A 36 -9.52 -18.95 -2.55
CA PRO A 36 -10.87 -18.72 -2.04
C PRO A 36 -10.96 -17.39 -1.28
N TRP A 37 -12.09 -16.69 -1.40
CA TRP A 37 -12.25 -15.35 -0.83
C TRP A 37 -12.13 -15.33 0.70
N GLU A 38 -12.57 -16.38 1.38
CA GLU A 38 -12.47 -16.52 2.84
C GLU A 38 -11.02 -16.52 3.34
N ASP A 39 -10.07 -16.94 2.53
CA ASP A 39 -8.65 -16.99 2.88
C ASP A 39 -7.90 -15.73 2.44
N ASN A 40 -8.49 -14.93 1.54
CA ASN A 40 -7.84 -13.79 0.89
C ASN A 40 -8.54 -12.46 1.15
N ILE A 41 -9.51 -12.43 2.07
CA ILE A 41 -10.17 -11.22 2.55
C ILE A 41 -10.13 -11.19 4.08
N ALA A 42 -9.58 -10.10 4.63
CA ALA A 42 -9.54 -9.85 6.06
C ALA A 42 -10.34 -8.59 6.41
N THR A 43 -10.92 -8.58 7.61
CA THR A 43 -11.68 -7.43 8.12
C THR A 43 -11.12 -7.00 9.46
N PHE A 44 -10.91 -5.70 9.63
CA PHE A 44 -10.29 -5.09 10.80
C PHE A 44 -11.14 -3.93 11.35
N ALA A 45 -10.74 -3.41 12.51
CA ALA A 45 -11.34 -2.23 13.12
C ALA A 45 -12.88 -2.33 13.23
N ASN A 46 -13.37 -3.42 13.83
CA ASN A 46 -14.81 -3.70 13.98
C ASN A 46 -15.60 -3.64 12.67
N GLY A 47 -15.01 -4.06 11.56
CA GLY A 47 -15.67 -4.05 10.27
C GLY A 47 -15.34 -2.84 9.41
N ALA A 48 -14.73 -1.79 9.96
CA ALA A 48 -14.53 -0.53 9.28
C ALA A 48 -13.50 -0.62 8.14
N VAL A 49 -12.49 -1.47 8.30
CA VAL A 49 -11.46 -1.72 7.27
C VAL A 49 -11.63 -3.14 6.71
N ARG A 50 -11.59 -3.27 5.38
CA ARG A 50 -11.55 -4.57 4.69
C ARG A 50 -10.40 -4.59 3.71
N VAL A 51 -9.63 -5.66 3.73
CA VAL A 51 -8.48 -5.85 2.84
C VAL A 51 -8.69 -7.12 2.04
N ALA A 52 -8.41 -7.08 0.74
CA ALA A 52 -8.44 -8.24 -0.13
C ALA A 52 -7.15 -8.35 -0.94
N LEU A 53 -6.61 -9.56 -1.09
CA LEU A 53 -5.55 -9.83 -2.05
C LEU A 53 -6.14 -9.83 -3.47
N LEU A 54 -5.46 -9.15 -4.38
CA LEU A 54 -5.78 -9.11 -5.80
C LEU A 54 -4.67 -9.78 -6.62
N ASP A 55 -5.06 -10.47 -7.67
CA ASP A 55 -4.19 -10.98 -8.75
C ASP A 55 -4.76 -10.51 -10.10
N THR A 56 -4.05 -9.62 -10.78
CA THR A 56 -4.45 -9.10 -12.11
C THR A 56 -4.05 -10.02 -13.26
N ILE A 57 -3.43 -11.17 -12.97
CA ILE A 57 -2.89 -12.18 -13.89
C ILE A 57 -1.67 -11.66 -14.67
N GLU A 58 -1.78 -10.47 -15.25
CA GLU A 58 -0.70 -9.79 -15.97
C GLU A 58 -0.45 -8.37 -15.41
N PRO A 59 0.79 -7.87 -15.49
CA PRO A 59 1.99 -8.61 -15.92
C PRO A 59 2.36 -9.69 -14.90
N ALA A 60 2.68 -10.91 -15.35
CA ALA A 60 2.92 -12.04 -14.45
C ALA A 60 3.97 -11.79 -13.34
N ALA A 61 4.91 -10.87 -13.61
CA ALA A 61 5.97 -10.52 -12.67
C ALA A 61 5.61 -9.38 -11.70
N ALA A 62 4.41 -8.81 -11.80
CA ALA A 62 3.92 -7.70 -10.99
C ALA A 62 2.37 -7.66 -10.95
N ALA A 63 1.74 -8.83 -10.75
CA ALA A 63 0.28 -8.98 -10.83
C ALA A 63 -0.45 -8.75 -9.49
N TYR A 64 0.26 -8.76 -8.36
CA TYR A 64 -0.36 -8.77 -7.05
C TYR A 64 -0.55 -7.38 -6.47
N TYR A 65 -1.76 -7.08 -6.00
CA TYR A 65 -2.11 -5.82 -5.31
C TYR A 65 -2.95 -6.11 -4.06
N LEU A 66 -3.04 -5.15 -3.14
CA LEU A 66 -4.06 -5.18 -2.08
C LEU A 66 -5.13 -4.16 -2.37
N LEU A 67 -6.39 -4.56 -2.25
CA LEU A 67 -7.52 -3.65 -2.15
C LEU A 67 -7.77 -3.36 -0.67
N VAL A 68 -7.85 -2.08 -0.30
CA VAL A 68 -8.16 -1.62 1.06
C VAL A 68 -9.40 -0.73 1.00
N LEU A 69 -10.51 -1.22 1.57
CA LEU A 69 -11.67 -0.37 1.88
C LEU A 69 -11.52 0.15 3.29
N HIS A 70 -11.57 1.46 3.49
CA HIS A 70 -11.33 2.07 4.79
C HIS A 70 -12.16 3.36 5.00
N PRO A 71 -12.29 3.84 6.25
CA PRO A 71 -12.80 5.18 6.55
C PRO A 71 -11.82 6.28 6.07
N PRO A 72 -12.26 7.56 6.00
CA PRO A 72 -13.60 8.02 6.31
C PRO A 72 -14.62 7.57 5.27
N LEU A 73 -15.89 7.60 5.68
CA LEU A 73 -16.99 7.41 4.74
C LEU A 73 -17.23 8.71 3.96
N ASP A 74 -17.62 8.57 2.69
CA ASP A 74 -18.07 9.70 1.88
C ASP A 74 -19.48 10.17 2.31
N GLU A 75 -19.99 11.22 1.65
CA GLU A 75 -21.30 11.81 1.93
C GLU A 75 -22.48 10.82 1.71
N MET A 76 -22.25 9.75 0.96
CA MET A 76 -23.21 8.67 0.67
C MET A 76 -22.99 7.44 1.56
N ALA A 77 -22.17 7.56 2.62
CA ALA A 77 -21.75 6.48 3.51
C ALA A 77 -20.93 5.36 2.80
N GLY A 78 -20.35 5.66 1.63
CA GLY A 78 -19.42 4.80 0.91
C GLY A 78 -18.03 4.81 1.57
N ARG A 79 -17.31 3.69 1.52
CA ARG A 79 -15.93 3.62 2.04
C ARG A 79 -14.97 4.19 1.03
N SER A 80 -13.90 4.81 1.54
CA SER A 80 -12.72 5.11 0.71
C SER A 80 -12.09 3.81 0.23
N CYS A 81 -11.55 3.83 -0.99
CA CYS A 81 -10.92 2.67 -1.61
C CYS A 81 -9.50 3.01 -2.06
N THR A 82 -8.54 2.30 -1.50
CA THR A 82 -7.12 2.41 -1.82
C THR A 82 -6.61 1.08 -2.36
N THR A 83 -5.82 1.11 -3.42
CA THR A 83 -5.05 -0.02 -3.92
C THR A 83 -3.59 0.15 -3.51
N VAL A 84 -2.96 -0.93 -3.04
CA VAL A 84 -1.54 -1.00 -2.70
C VAL A 84 -0.81 -1.85 -3.72
N GLY A 85 0.23 -1.29 -4.34
CA GLY A 85 1.06 -1.91 -5.40
C GLY A 85 2.40 -1.17 -5.54
N LEU A 86 3.33 -1.64 -6.38
CA LEU A 86 4.60 -0.94 -6.60
C LEU A 86 4.40 0.44 -7.25
N ASP A 87 3.46 0.54 -8.18
CA ASP A 87 2.90 1.76 -8.74
C ASP A 87 1.48 1.51 -9.30
N ASP A 88 0.88 2.50 -9.95
CA ASP A 88 -0.49 2.41 -10.48
C ASP A 88 -0.65 1.49 -11.70
N GLY A 89 0.46 1.02 -12.28
CA GLY A 89 0.51 0.08 -13.40
C GLY A 89 1.18 -1.27 -13.08
N LEU A 90 1.94 -1.36 -11.97
CA LEU A 90 2.71 -2.54 -11.56
C LEU A 90 2.46 -2.90 -10.10
N GLY A 91 2.10 -4.15 -9.85
CA GLY A 91 1.94 -4.72 -8.52
C GLY A 91 3.24 -5.33 -8.01
N TYR A 92 3.10 -6.24 -7.04
CA TYR A 92 4.17 -7.09 -6.56
C TYR A 92 4.21 -8.40 -7.35
N ALA A 93 5.38 -9.05 -7.39
CA ALA A 93 5.55 -10.36 -8.02
C ALA A 93 4.89 -11.48 -7.20
N GLY A 94 4.64 -11.23 -5.91
CA GLY A 94 3.89 -12.10 -5.01
C GLY A 94 3.59 -11.39 -3.70
N MET A 95 2.51 -11.78 -3.03
CA MET A 95 2.18 -11.33 -1.68
C MET A 95 1.61 -12.49 -0.88
N PHE A 96 2.07 -12.65 0.36
CA PHE A 96 1.78 -13.80 1.20
C PHE A 96 0.67 -13.46 2.19
N PHE A 97 -0.58 -13.40 1.72
CA PHE A 97 -1.72 -12.92 2.52
C PHE A 97 -2.02 -13.78 3.76
N SER A 98 -1.68 -15.07 3.72
CA SER A 98 -1.74 -15.96 4.89
C SER A 98 -0.83 -15.53 6.04
N GLU A 99 0.15 -14.67 5.77
CA GLU A 99 1.11 -14.11 6.72
C GLU A 99 0.81 -12.62 7.03
N LEU A 100 -0.38 -12.13 6.67
CA LEU A 100 -0.82 -10.78 7.00
C LEU A 100 -0.98 -10.62 8.53
N ASP A 101 -0.14 -9.79 9.13
CA ASP A 101 -0.25 -9.38 10.52
C ASP A 101 -0.90 -8.00 10.63
N ALA A 102 -1.60 -7.76 11.73
CA ALA A 102 -2.27 -6.50 11.99
C ALA A 102 -2.07 -6.05 13.44
N SER A 103 -1.67 -4.79 13.60
CA SER A 103 -1.52 -4.15 14.90
C SER A 103 -2.23 -2.79 14.91
N TYR A 104 -2.63 -2.35 16.10
CA TYR A 104 -3.31 -1.07 16.29
C TYR A 104 -2.57 -0.21 17.31
N ASP A 105 -2.30 1.04 16.93
CA ASP A 105 -1.76 2.08 17.80
C ASP A 105 -2.68 3.32 17.71
N PRO A 106 -3.19 3.86 18.83
CA PRO A 106 -4.02 5.06 18.82
C PRO A 106 -3.39 6.30 18.14
N ALA A 107 -2.07 6.39 18.08
CA ALA A 107 -1.34 7.52 17.48
C ALA A 107 -1.18 7.40 15.96
N THR A 108 -1.10 6.19 15.41
CA THR A 108 -0.85 5.96 13.97
C THR A 108 -2.02 5.28 13.24
N GLY A 109 -2.89 4.59 13.96
CA GLY A 109 -4.05 3.87 13.42
C GLY A 109 -3.81 2.36 13.31
N LEU A 110 -4.42 1.75 12.29
CA LEU A 110 -4.25 0.34 11.98
C LEU A 110 -2.99 0.18 11.12
N THR A 111 -2.06 -0.66 11.53
CA THR A 111 -0.90 -1.04 10.72
C THR A 111 -1.04 -2.49 10.30
N LEU A 112 -0.85 -2.76 9.02
CA LEU A 112 -0.82 -4.10 8.44
C LEU A 112 0.60 -4.40 7.98
N GLN A 113 1.06 -5.62 8.22
CA GLN A 113 2.34 -6.11 7.74
C GLN A 113 2.15 -7.36 6.90
N ILE A 114 2.74 -7.37 5.71
CA ILE A 114 2.61 -8.50 4.78
C ILE A 114 3.93 -8.74 4.05
N PRO A 115 4.45 -9.98 4.06
CA PRO A 115 5.56 -10.36 3.21
C PRO A 115 5.14 -10.31 1.72
N ALA A 116 6.03 -9.83 0.88
CA ALA A 116 5.84 -9.73 -0.57
C ALA A 116 7.14 -9.99 -1.33
N VAL A 117 7.04 -10.07 -2.66
CA VAL A 117 8.18 -10.20 -3.56
C VAL A 117 8.15 -9.06 -4.56
N ILE A 118 9.27 -8.37 -4.71
CA ILE A 118 9.48 -7.40 -5.78
C ILE A 118 10.30 -8.03 -6.89
N TYR A 119 9.94 -7.70 -8.13
CA TYR A 119 10.71 -8.06 -9.32
C TYR A 119 10.84 -6.84 -10.22
N LEU A 120 12.08 -6.41 -10.43
CA LEU A 120 12.44 -5.25 -11.25
C LEU A 120 13.27 -5.77 -12.44
N PRO A 121 12.64 -6.10 -13.58
CA PRO A 121 13.32 -6.77 -14.69
C PRO A 121 14.45 -5.92 -15.28
N GLU A 122 14.27 -4.60 -15.34
CA GLU A 122 15.26 -3.65 -15.85
C GLU A 122 16.57 -3.67 -15.04
N GLN A 123 16.47 -4.03 -13.76
CA GLN A 123 17.60 -4.11 -12.84
C GLN A 123 18.06 -5.56 -12.63
N SER A 124 17.43 -6.53 -13.30
CA SER A 124 17.61 -7.96 -13.03
C SER A 124 17.54 -8.28 -11.53
N PHE A 125 16.62 -7.61 -10.83
CA PHE A 125 16.55 -7.63 -9.38
C PHE A 125 15.26 -8.31 -8.93
N GLN A 126 15.38 -9.25 -8.01
CA GLN A 126 14.26 -9.88 -7.32
C GLN A 126 14.62 -9.99 -5.84
N ASN A 127 13.70 -9.61 -4.96
CA ASN A 127 13.90 -9.82 -3.53
C ASN A 127 12.59 -9.92 -2.77
N ALA A 128 12.64 -10.54 -1.59
CA ALA A 128 11.57 -10.48 -0.62
C ALA A 128 11.57 -9.12 0.07
N VAL A 129 10.38 -8.61 0.37
CA VAL A 129 10.17 -7.38 1.12
C VAL A 129 9.09 -7.60 2.18
N LEU A 130 9.18 -6.87 3.28
CA LEU A 130 8.09 -6.72 4.23
C LEU A 130 7.40 -5.38 3.97
N LEU A 131 6.13 -5.42 3.56
CA LEU A 131 5.31 -4.21 3.41
C LEU A 131 4.72 -3.86 4.76
N SER A 132 4.78 -2.58 5.13
CA SER A 132 4.08 -2.00 6.28
C SER A 132 3.11 -0.95 5.77
N ILE A 133 1.81 -1.16 5.99
CA ILE A 133 0.71 -0.34 5.49
C ILE A 133 0.01 0.27 6.69
N ALA A 134 0.15 1.58 6.88
CA ALA A 134 -0.54 2.30 7.96
C ALA A 134 -1.81 2.98 7.41
N ILE A 135 -2.93 2.74 8.06
CA ILE A 135 -4.25 3.23 7.70
C ILE A 135 -4.75 4.14 8.83
N ASN A 136 -4.69 5.45 8.59
CA ASN A 136 -5.26 6.44 9.48
C ASN A 136 -6.75 6.58 9.21
N GLN A 137 -7.57 5.94 10.05
CA GLN A 137 -9.02 5.90 9.87
C GLN A 137 -9.70 7.26 10.10
N SER A 138 -9.02 8.23 10.71
CA SER A 138 -9.57 9.57 10.95
C SER A 138 -9.37 10.49 9.76
N THR A 139 -8.21 10.40 9.09
CA THR A 139 -7.87 11.25 7.93
C THR A 139 -8.16 10.56 6.60
N GLY A 140 -8.17 9.23 6.57
CA GLY A 140 -8.24 8.43 5.35
C GLY A 140 -6.89 8.16 4.72
N ASP A 141 -5.79 8.64 5.31
CA ASP A 141 -4.46 8.44 4.75
C ASP A 141 -4.06 6.97 4.85
N VAL A 142 -3.61 6.42 3.72
CA VAL A 142 -2.95 5.12 3.64
C VAL A 142 -1.51 5.36 3.23
N THR A 143 -0.58 5.05 4.11
CA THR A 143 0.85 5.14 3.84
C THR A 143 1.45 3.76 3.81
N VAL A 144 2.47 3.60 2.96
CA VAL A 144 3.11 2.31 2.74
C VAL A 144 4.61 2.53 2.77
N SER A 145 5.29 1.66 3.49
CA SER A 145 6.74 1.53 3.49
C SER A 145 7.12 0.08 3.25
N GLN A 146 8.28 -0.16 2.67
CA GLN A 146 8.79 -1.50 2.45
C GLN A 146 10.27 -1.59 2.82
N GLU A 147 10.65 -2.72 3.41
CA GLU A 147 12.04 -3.06 3.75
C GLU A 147 12.37 -4.42 3.14
N LEU A 148 13.64 -4.62 2.74
CA LEU A 148 14.10 -5.93 2.28
C LEU A 148 14.01 -6.93 3.44
N ALA A 149 13.45 -8.10 3.19
CA ALA A 149 13.47 -9.16 4.20
C ALA A 149 14.92 -9.65 4.41
N GLU A 150 15.33 -9.81 5.68
CA GLU A 150 16.65 -10.35 6.05
C GLU A 150 16.80 -11.86 5.80
#